data_AF-A0A8X7Z6Z9-F1
#
_entry.id   AF-A0A8X7Z6Z9-F1
#
_cell.length_a   1.000
_cell.length_b   1.000
_cell.length_c   1.000
_cell.angle_alpha   90.00
_cell.angle_beta   90.00
_cell.angle_gamma   90.00
#
_symmetry.space_group_name_H-M   'P 1'
#
loop_
_entity.id
_entity.type
_entity.pdbx_description
1 polymer ?
#
loop_
_entity_poly.entity_id
_entity_poly.type
_entity_poly.pdbx_seq_one_letter_code
_entity_poly.pdbx_strand_id
1 'polypeptide(L)'
;MMHRFLTGSPPPPPGSGLHQLIETRRDANVHEQNMQLTQILNQLEAEKKNGEVLDQMRKVNRSQCCWEAPFEELELHELEQLRGALEELKKTVAKQVKNVLIQSTSSLPFLAVNGVGEVGNLGTKLEIDNASAALHFNNFGYAQKIS
;
A
#
# COMPACT_ATOMS: atom_id res chain seq x y z
N MET A 1 -42.20 -24.08 63.59
CA MET A 1 -41.07 -23.22 63.17
C MET A 1 -40.44 -23.79 61.89
N MET A 2 -41.09 -23.65 60.73
CA MET A 2 -40.52 -24.00 59.41
C MET A 2 -41.33 -23.32 58.29
N HIS A 3 -41.11 -22.03 58.02
CA HIS A 3 -41.70 -21.40 56.82
C HIS A 3 -40.87 -20.24 56.25
N ARG A 4 -39.55 -20.23 56.51
CA ARG A 4 -38.63 -19.21 55.99
C ARG A 4 -38.02 -19.57 54.63
N PHE A 5 -38.24 -20.78 54.13
CA PHE A 5 -37.58 -21.28 52.92
C PHE A 5 -38.44 -21.22 51.65
N LEU A 6 -39.64 -20.62 51.71
CA LEU A 6 -40.55 -20.49 50.57
C LEU A 6 -40.66 -19.07 50.02
N THR A 7 -39.73 -18.19 50.38
CA THR A 7 -39.67 -16.84 49.82
C THR A 7 -38.41 -16.72 48.99
N GLY A 8 -38.58 -16.21 47.76
CA GLY A 8 -37.60 -16.21 46.69
C GLY A 8 -36.19 -15.82 47.09
N SER A 9 -35.25 -16.35 46.32
CA SER A 9 -33.83 -15.99 46.34
C SER A 9 -33.63 -14.51 46.67
N PRO A 10 -32.79 -14.18 47.68
CA PRO A 10 -32.51 -12.79 48.00
C PRO A 10 -32.01 -12.07 46.74
N PRO A 11 -32.43 -10.81 46.50
CA PRO A 11 -31.92 -10.04 45.39
C PRO A 11 -30.38 -10.03 45.46
N PRO A 12 -29.69 -10.18 44.32
CA PRO A 12 -28.24 -10.25 44.32
C PRO A 12 -27.65 -9.01 45.01
N PRO A 13 -26.54 -9.16 45.74
CA PRO A 13 -25.99 -8.06 46.55
C PRO A 13 -25.74 -6.81 45.71
N PRO A 14 -25.85 -5.59 46.29
CA PRO A 14 -25.40 -4.38 45.62
C PRO A 14 -23.89 -4.48 45.40
N GLY A 15 -23.52 -4.86 44.18
CA GLY A 15 -22.19 -5.38 43.80
C GLY A 15 -22.26 -6.19 42.51
N SER A 16 -23.45 -6.73 42.18
CA SER A 16 -23.74 -7.46 40.94
C SER A 16 -23.63 -6.62 39.66
N GLY A 17 -24.01 -5.33 39.70
CA GLY A 17 -23.94 -4.46 38.52
C GLY A 17 -22.52 -4.14 38.05
N LEU A 18 -21.57 -3.98 38.99
CA LEU A 18 -20.16 -3.76 38.65
C LEU A 18 -19.54 -5.01 38.02
N HIS A 19 -19.87 -6.19 38.55
CA HIS A 19 -19.40 -7.46 38.00
C HIS A 19 -19.92 -7.67 36.57
N GLN A 20 -21.23 -7.50 36.35
CA GLN A 20 -21.86 -7.61 35.04
C GLN A 20 -21.31 -6.58 34.03
N LEU A 21 -21.02 -5.36 34.48
CA LEU A 21 -20.38 -4.34 33.64
C LEU A 21 -18.96 -4.75 33.22
N ILE A 22 -18.17 -5.30 34.16
CA ILE A 22 -16.82 -5.80 33.87
C ILE A 22 -16.87 -6.96 32.87
N GLU A 23 -17.81 -7.89 33.05
CA GLU A 23 -18.03 -9.02 32.14
C GLU A 23 -18.48 -8.56 30.76
N THR A 24 -19.49 -7.69 30.68
CA THR A 24 -19.98 -7.14 29.40
C THR A 24 -18.86 -6.43 28.64
N ARG A 25 -18.01 -5.68 29.35
CA ARG A 25 -16.85 -5.01 28.75
C ARG A 25 -15.81 -6.01 28.23
N ARG A 26 -15.56 -7.09 28.97
CA ARG A 26 -14.66 -8.17 28.52
C ARG A 26 -15.22 -8.85 27.27
N ASP A 27 -16.50 -9.19 27.27
CA ASP A 27 -17.17 -9.85 26.15
C ASP A 27 -17.21 -8.96 24.91
N ALA A 28 -17.47 -7.66 25.07
CA ALA A 28 -17.40 -6.69 23.99
C ALA A 28 -15.98 -6.60 23.39
N ASN A 29 -14.95 -6.59 24.23
CA ASN A 29 -13.55 -6.59 23.76
C ASN A 29 -13.21 -7.89 23.01
N VAL A 30 -13.65 -9.05 23.51
CA VAL A 30 -13.43 -10.34 22.84
C VAL A 30 -14.17 -10.38 21.50
N HIS A 31 -15.40 -9.90 21.44
CA HIS A 31 -16.17 -9.83 20.21
C HIS A 31 -15.50 -8.92 19.18
N GLU A 32 -15.05 -7.74 19.58
CA GLU A 32 -14.32 -6.81 18.72
C GLU A 32 -13.03 -7.44 18.17
N GLN A 33 -12.25 -8.12 19.03
CA GLN A 33 -11.05 -8.83 18.61
C GLN A 33 -11.36 -9.95 17.61
N ASN A 34 -12.44 -10.71 17.84
CA ASN A 34 -12.87 -11.76 16.92
C ASN A 34 -13.32 -11.20 15.56
N MET A 35 -13.99 -10.05 15.56
CA MET A 35 -14.36 -9.36 14.32
C MET A 35 -13.11 -8.94 13.54
N GLN A 36 -12.13 -8.32 14.19
CA GLN A 36 -10.87 -7.92 13.56
C GLN A 36 -10.10 -9.12 13.01
N LEU A 37 -10.01 -10.21 13.77
CA LEU A 37 -9.38 -11.45 13.31
C LEU A 37 -10.08 -12.01 12.06
N THR A 38 -11.41 -12.03 12.06
CA THR A 38 -12.18 -12.50 10.91
C THR A 38 -11.95 -11.63 9.68
N GLN A 39 -11.89 -10.30 9.85
CA GLN A 39 -11.59 -9.38 8.75
C GLN A 39 -10.19 -9.60 8.18
N ILE A 40 -9.18 -9.76 9.04
CA ILE A 40 -7.80 -10.04 8.62
C ILE A 40 -7.71 -11.39 7.89
N LEU A 41 -8.39 -12.43 8.39
CA LEU A 41 -8.42 -13.74 7.74
C LEU A 41 -9.05 -13.66 6.35
N ASN A 42 -10.15 -12.91 6.19
CA ASN A 42 -10.79 -12.72 4.90
C ASN A 42 -9.88 -11.99 3.91
N GLN A 43 -9.16 -10.95 4.36
CA GLN A 43 -8.18 -10.24 3.54
C GLN A 43 -7.03 -11.16 3.12
N LEU A 44 -6.49 -11.95 4.05
CA LEU A 44 -5.44 -12.92 3.77
C LEU A 44 -5.90 -13.96 2.74
N GLU A 45 -7.13 -14.46 2.86
CA GLU A 45 -7.67 -15.41 1.91
C GLU A 45 -7.87 -14.79 0.52
N ALA A 46 -8.33 -13.54 0.44
CA ALA A 46 -8.46 -12.81 -0.81
C ALA A 46 -7.09 -12.61 -1.49
N GLU A 47 -6.07 -12.21 -0.73
CA GLU A 47 -4.70 -12.06 -1.24
C GLU A 47 -4.12 -13.41 -1.69
N LYS A 48 -4.41 -14.50 -0.96
CA LYS A 48 -4.00 -15.84 -1.38
C LYS A 48 -4.63 -16.23 -2.73
N LYS A 49 -5.93 -15.99 -2.91
CA LYS A 49 -6.64 -16.23 -4.18
C LYS A 49 -6.06 -15.38 -5.32
N ASN A 50 -5.77 -14.10 -5.04
CA ASN A 50 -5.12 -13.23 -6.00
C ASN A 50 -3.74 -13.76 -6.41
N GLY A 51 -2.93 -14.21 -5.45
CA GLY A 51 -1.65 -14.86 -5.69
C GLY A 51 -1.77 -16.13 -6.54
N GLU A 52 -2.77 -16.96 -6.28
CA GLU A 52 -3.06 -18.15 -7.10
C GLU A 52 -3.42 -17.78 -8.55
N VAL A 53 -4.25 -16.74 -8.75
CA VAL A 53 -4.57 -16.23 -10.09
C VAL A 53 -3.33 -15.73 -10.82
N LEU A 54 -2.48 -14.94 -10.14
CA LEU A 54 -1.23 -14.44 -10.72
C LEU A 54 -0.28 -15.59 -11.11
N ASP A 55 -0.17 -16.63 -10.28
CA ASP A 55 0.64 -17.80 -10.59
C ASP A 55 0.08 -18.60 -11.78
N GLN A 56 -1.24 -18.68 -11.92
CA GLN A 56 -1.86 -19.29 -13.10
C GLN A 56 -1.62 -18.46 -14.36
N MET A 57 -1.78 -17.14 -14.30
CA MET A 57 -1.46 -16.24 -15.41
C MET A 57 0.00 -16.40 -15.82
N ARG A 58 0.91 -16.48 -14.83
CA ARG A 58 2.32 -16.76 -15.03
C ARG A 58 2.53 -18.07 -15.81
N LYS A 59 1.94 -19.16 -15.35
CA LYS A 59 2.07 -20.49 -15.98
C LYS A 59 1.53 -20.51 -17.40
N VAL A 60 0.38 -19.89 -17.65
CA VAL A 60 -0.21 -19.77 -19.00
C VAL A 60 0.66 -18.94 -19.92
N ASN A 61 1.30 -17.90 -19.37
CA ASN A 61 2.13 -16.98 -20.15
C ASN A 61 3.62 -17.33 -20.15
N ARG A 62 4.04 -18.44 -19.53
CA ARG A 62 5.46 -18.84 -19.44
C ARG A 62 6.12 -18.97 -20.81
N SER A 63 5.38 -19.45 -21.81
CA SER A 63 5.88 -19.56 -23.19
C SER A 63 5.94 -18.22 -23.93
N GLN A 64 5.37 -17.15 -23.37
CA GLN A 64 5.35 -15.80 -23.96
C GLN A 64 6.19 -14.79 -23.15
N CYS A 65 6.43 -15.08 -21.86
CA CYS A 65 7.26 -14.27 -20.96
C CYS A 65 8.68 -14.81 -20.91
N CYS A 66 9.48 -14.52 -21.94
CA CYS A 66 10.91 -14.88 -21.96
C CYS A 66 11.69 -14.31 -20.75
N TRP A 67 11.21 -13.22 -20.14
CA TRP A 67 11.82 -12.62 -18.95
C TRP A 67 11.65 -13.42 -17.66
N GLU A 68 10.83 -14.46 -17.64
CA GLU A 68 10.65 -15.36 -16.48
C GLU A 68 11.45 -16.67 -16.58
N ALA A 69 12.02 -16.96 -17.75
CA ALA A 69 12.88 -18.12 -17.94
C ALA A 69 14.28 -17.85 -17.38
N PRO A 70 14.95 -18.86 -16.79
CA PRO A 70 16.37 -18.79 -16.47
C PRO A 70 17.19 -18.41 -17.70
N PHE A 71 18.30 -17.70 -17.50
CA PHE A 71 19.15 -17.25 -18.61
C PHE A 71 19.72 -18.43 -19.41
N GLU A 72 19.92 -19.57 -18.76
CA GLU A 72 20.41 -20.81 -19.34
C GLU A 72 19.38 -21.53 -20.21
N GLU A 73 18.09 -21.18 -20.08
CA GLU A 73 16.98 -21.78 -20.83
C GLU A 73 16.55 -20.93 -22.03
N LEU A 74 17.09 -19.72 -22.18
CA LEU A 74 16.76 -18.79 -23.26
C LEU A 74 17.69 -18.94 -24.46
N GLU A 75 17.12 -19.05 -25.65
CA GLU A 75 17.87 -19.02 -26.90
C GLU A 75 18.35 -17.59 -27.24
N LEU A 76 19.40 -17.47 -28.06
CA LEU A 76 19.97 -16.17 -28.45
C LEU A 76 18.92 -15.21 -29.02
N HIS A 77 18.00 -15.73 -29.85
CA HIS A 77 16.94 -14.92 -30.43
C HIS A 77 15.94 -14.39 -29.38
N GLU A 78 15.64 -15.17 -28.35
CA GLU A 78 14.76 -14.76 -27.25
C GLU A 78 15.42 -13.70 -26.38
N LEU A 79 16.73 -13.82 -26.14
CA LEU A 79 17.54 -12.82 -25.44
C LEU A 79 17.59 -11.49 -26.20
N GLU A 80 17.75 -11.51 -27.53
CA GLU A 80 17.72 -10.32 -28.36
C GLU A 80 16.34 -9.63 -28.33
N GLN A 81 15.26 -10.41 -28.41
CA GLN A 81 13.90 -9.90 -28.27
C GLN A 81 13.67 -9.28 -26.90
N LEU A 82 14.12 -9.95 -25.83
CA LEU A 82 14.03 -9.45 -24.46
C LEU A 82 14.78 -8.13 -24.29
N ARG A 83 16.01 -8.06 -24.82
CA ARG A 83 16.80 -6.82 -24.82
C ARG A 83 16.05 -5.69 -25.52
N GLY A 84 15.49 -5.95 -26.70
CA GLY A 84 14.70 -4.96 -27.44
C GLY A 84 13.49 -4.46 -26.64
N ALA A 85 12.74 -5.38 -26.01
CA ALA A 85 11.60 -5.04 -25.17
C ALA A 85 12.00 -4.18 -23.96
N LEU A 86 13.12 -4.50 -23.29
CA LEU A 86 13.63 -3.71 -22.17
C LEU A 86 14.10 -2.31 -22.60
N GLU A 87 14.71 -2.19 -23.78
CA GLU A 87 15.10 -0.89 -24.33
C GLU A 87 13.88 0.00 -24.61
N GLU A 88 12.81 -0.55 -25.17
CA GLU A 88 11.54 0.17 -25.40
C GLU A 88 10.82 0.53 -24.09
N LEU A 89 10.83 -0.38 -23.11
CA LEU A 89 10.29 -0.09 -21.78
C LEU A 89 11.02 1.08 -21.13
N LYS A 90 12.36 1.09 -21.18
CA LYS A 90 13.18 2.20 -20.66
C LYS A 90 12.80 3.54 -21.30
N LYS A 91 12.64 3.57 -22.63
CA LYS A 91 12.21 4.78 -23.35
C LYS A 91 10.81 5.23 -22.90
N THR A 92 9.89 4.28 -22.73
CA THR A 92 8.51 4.54 -22.31
C THR A 92 8.45 5.13 -20.90
N VAL A 93 9.20 4.55 -19.96
CA VAL A 93 9.29 5.05 -18.58
C VAL A 93 9.91 6.45 -18.56
N ALA A 94 11.01 6.67 -19.27
CA ALA A 94 11.63 8.00 -19.36
C ALA A 94 10.66 9.06 -19.91
N LYS A 95 9.86 8.70 -20.93
CA LYS A 95 8.79 9.56 -21.47
C LYS A 95 7.71 9.84 -20.43
N GLN A 96 7.26 8.84 -19.66
CA GLN A 96 6.26 9.03 -18.61
C GLN A 96 6.77 9.95 -17.49
N VAL A 97 8.00 9.76 -17.02
CA VAL A 97 8.62 10.65 -16.03
C VAL A 97 8.67 12.08 -16.53
N LYS A 98 9.05 12.29 -17.80
CA LYS A 98 9.03 13.62 -18.43
C LYS A 98 7.62 14.21 -18.44
N ASN A 99 6.62 13.42 -18.82
CA ASN A 99 5.24 13.87 -18.87
C ASN A 99 4.71 14.25 -17.49
N VAL A 100 4.98 13.45 -16.45
CA VAL A 100 4.61 13.78 -15.06
C VAL A 100 5.27 15.07 -14.61
N LEU A 101 6.57 15.25 -14.88
CA LEU A 101 7.29 16.48 -14.54
C LEU A 101 6.70 17.72 -15.23
N ILE A 102 6.43 17.63 -16.54
CA ILE A 102 5.79 18.73 -17.31
C ILE A 102 4.38 19.00 -16.77
N GLN A 103 3.61 17.96 -16.43
CA GLN A 103 2.29 18.13 -15.86
C GLN A 103 2.36 18.84 -14.49
N SER A 104 3.34 18.48 -13.64
CA SER A 104 3.59 19.15 -12.36
C SER A 104 4.01 20.61 -12.52
N THR A 105 4.79 20.98 -13.54
CA THR A 105 5.15 22.39 -13.79
C THR A 105 4.02 23.19 -14.43
N SER A 106 3.17 22.57 -15.26
CA SER A 106 1.99 23.21 -15.85
C SER A 106 0.84 23.43 -14.85
N SER A 107 0.87 22.73 -13.70
CA SER A 107 -0.11 22.85 -12.62
C SER A 107 0.27 23.89 -11.55
N LEU A 108 1.22 24.81 -11.82
CA LEU A 108 1.48 25.96 -10.95
C LEU A 108 0.75 27.20 -11.47
N PRO A 109 -0.52 27.46 -11.08
CA PRO A 109 -1.23 28.69 -11.45
C PRO A 109 -0.72 29.93 -10.70
N PHE A 110 0.37 29.83 -9.92
CA PHE A 110 0.77 30.88 -8.99
C PHE A 110 1.85 31.85 -9.51
N LEU A 111 2.54 31.57 -10.61
CA LEU A 111 3.61 32.48 -11.09
C LEU A 111 3.14 33.61 -12.01
N ALA A 112 1.84 33.76 -12.20
CA ALA A 112 1.25 34.84 -12.99
C ALA A 112 0.57 35.87 -12.09
N VAL A 113 1.30 36.55 -11.21
CA VAL A 113 0.86 37.86 -10.71
C VAL A 113 2.04 38.69 -10.17
N ASN A 114 2.30 39.80 -10.87
CA ASN A 114 2.98 41.03 -10.47
C ASN A 114 4.53 41.11 -10.57
N GLY A 115 5.00 41.62 -11.72
CA GLY A 115 5.50 43.00 -11.80
C GLY A 115 6.96 43.33 -11.43
N VAL A 116 7.74 43.63 -12.48
CA VAL A 116 8.85 44.60 -12.57
C VAL A 116 10.22 44.18 -12.01
N GLY A 117 11.21 44.07 -12.92
CA GLY A 117 12.64 44.23 -12.59
C GLY A 117 13.60 43.20 -13.20
N GLU A 118 14.19 43.58 -14.33
CA GLU A 118 15.52 43.20 -14.84
C GLU A 118 15.91 41.76 -15.24
N VAL A 119 16.57 41.75 -16.40
CA VAL A 119 17.18 40.67 -17.18
C VAL A 119 18.28 39.92 -16.41
N GLY A 120 18.32 38.59 -16.56
CA GLY A 120 19.44 37.77 -16.11
C GLY A 120 19.40 36.32 -16.60
N ASN A 121 19.70 36.12 -17.89
CA ASN A 121 20.29 34.93 -18.52
C ASN A 121 19.72 33.53 -18.19
N LEU A 122 18.94 32.99 -19.14
CA LEU A 122 18.60 31.58 -19.25
C LEU A 122 19.86 30.77 -19.64
N GLY A 123 20.59 30.26 -18.66
CA GLY A 123 21.78 29.49 -18.95
C GLY A 123 22.32 28.70 -17.77
N THR A 124 21.72 27.54 -17.49
CA THR A 124 22.52 26.36 -17.13
C THR A 124 21.89 25.11 -17.73
N LYS A 125 22.46 24.75 -18.88
CA LYS A 125 22.64 23.40 -19.41
C LYS A 125 22.71 22.37 -18.27
N LEU A 126 21.75 21.46 -18.20
CA LEU A 126 21.93 20.21 -17.45
C LEU A 126 22.21 19.10 -18.47
N GLU A 127 23.50 18.91 -18.75
CA GLU A 127 24.03 17.68 -19.30
C GLU A 127 23.66 16.55 -18.32
N ILE A 128 22.76 15.66 -18.75
CA ILE A 128 22.48 14.43 -18.01
C ILE A 128 23.60 13.46 -18.34
N ASP A 129 24.77 13.70 -17.75
CA ASP A 129 25.85 12.73 -17.74
C ASP A 129 25.60 11.71 -16.62
N ASN A 130 25.82 10.46 -17.00
CA ASN A 130 25.67 9.25 -16.23
C ASN A 130 26.48 9.30 -14.91
N ALA A 131 25.83 9.68 -13.81
CA ALA A 131 26.31 9.41 -12.46
C ALA A 131 25.14 9.29 -11.48
N SER A 132 25.18 8.21 -10.71
CA SER A 132 24.32 7.88 -9.56
C SER A 132 23.99 9.10 -8.69
N ALA A 133 22.85 9.74 -8.94
CA ALA A 133 22.25 10.68 -8.01
C ALA A 133 21.19 9.91 -7.19
N ALA A 134 21.60 9.51 -5.99
CA ALA A 134 20.76 8.91 -4.99
C ALA A 134 19.52 9.79 -4.73
N LEU A 135 18.37 9.36 -5.23
CA LEU A 135 17.08 9.92 -4.81
C LEU A 135 16.76 9.34 -3.44
N HIS A 136 17.01 10.16 -2.41
CA HIS A 136 16.64 9.88 -1.03
C HIS A 136 15.10 9.96 -0.90
N PHE A 137 14.42 8.88 -1.28
CA PHE A 137 13.00 8.68 -0.97
C PHE A 137 12.88 8.13 0.45
N ASN A 138 12.74 9.00 1.43
CA ASN A 138 12.22 8.63 2.73
C ASN A 138 11.18 9.67 3.15
N ASN A 139 9.91 9.37 2.87
CA ASN A 139 8.80 9.99 3.59
C ASN A 139 7.59 9.03 3.63
N PHE A 140 7.69 7.97 4.42
CA PHE A 140 6.50 7.29 4.93
C PHE A 140 6.03 8.08 6.15
N GLY A 141 5.05 8.94 5.92
CA GLY A 141 4.41 9.74 6.96
C GLY A 141 3.69 8.84 7.95
N TYR A 142 4.16 8.84 9.20
CA TYR A 142 3.36 8.39 10.33
C TYR A 142 2.47 9.54 10.78
N ALA A 143 1.17 9.27 10.77
CA ALA A 143 0.13 10.17 11.20
C ALA A 143 0.29 10.55 12.68
N GLN A 144 0.21 11.85 12.89
CA GLN A 144 -0.10 12.59 14.11
C GLN A 144 -1.12 11.84 15.01
N LYS A 145 -0.75 11.55 16.25
CA LYS A 145 -1.72 11.35 17.33
C LYS A 145 -1.57 12.48 18.34
N ILE A 146 -2.64 13.25 18.44
CA ILE A 146 -2.88 14.28 19.44
C ILE A 146 -3.55 13.57 20.63
N SER A 147 -2.96 13.66 21.82
CA SER A 147 -3.67 13.81 23.09
C SER A 147 -2.70 14.20 24.20
#